data_AF-A0A150P8S9-F1
#
_entry.id   AF-A0A150P8S9-F1
#
_cell.length_a   1.000
_cell.length_b   1.000
_cell.length_c   1.000
_cell.angle_alpha   90.00
_cell.angle_beta   90.00
_cell.angle_gamma   90.00
#
_symmetry.space_group_name_H-M   'P 1'
#
loop_
_entity.id
_entity.type
_entity.pdbx_description
1 polymer ?
#
loop_
_entity_poly.entity_id
_entity_poly.type
_entity_poly.pdbx_seq_one_letter_code
_entity_poly.pdbx_strand_id
1 'polypeptide(L)'
;MLALAAAAIAGCTGQLGGRDGSQPGGDGDGDGDGGGITLPDGTESVSLLPARIRRLTNAEYAASARALTRTTAAPSDGFAPDSRQDGYTVNDAQRVDPVLAKQLAGAAEALAAEVKGKLAELAPCADPAAQGESCAADFIKSFGGRAYRRPLDTAEIDGCSGSIGSAPRARPTRTASSSSRARSCSRPASST
;
A
#
# COMPACT_ATOMS: atom_id res chain seq x y z
N MET A 1 15.33 -44.24 -23.25
CA MET A 1 14.39 -43.81 -22.19
C MET A 1 15.16 -42.96 -21.19
N LEU A 2 15.10 -41.63 -21.34
CA LEU A 2 15.77 -40.68 -20.44
C LEU A 2 14.68 -40.04 -19.58
N ALA A 3 14.63 -40.37 -18.30
CA ALA A 3 13.61 -39.88 -17.38
C ALA A 3 13.92 -38.43 -16.99
N LEU A 4 13.06 -37.50 -17.42
CA LEU A 4 13.11 -36.09 -17.03
C LEU A 4 12.45 -35.97 -15.65
N ALA A 5 13.26 -35.86 -14.59
CA ALA A 5 12.77 -35.63 -13.24
C ALA A 5 12.35 -34.16 -13.08
N ALA A 6 11.04 -33.89 -13.09
CA ALA A 6 10.49 -32.58 -12.79
C ALA A 6 10.51 -32.36 -11.26
N ALA A 7 11.45 -31.56 -10.78
CA ALA A 7 11.46 -31.08 -9.40
C ALA A 7 10.42 -29.96 -9.24
N ALA A 8 9.26 -30.30 -8.70
CA ALA A 8 8.23 -29.32 -8.34
C ALA A 8 8.68 -28.58 -7.06
N ILE A 9 9.19 -27.36 -7.22
CA ILE A 9 9.44 -26.45 -6.10
C ILE A 9 8.08 -25.91 -5.67
N ALA A 10 7.48 -26.52 -4.66
CA ALA A 10 6.28 -25.99 -4.00
C ALA A 10 6.68 -24.76 -3.18
N GLY A 11 6.71 -23.59 -3.82
CA GLY A 11 6.77 -22.32 -3.11
C GLY A 11 5.40 -21.99 -2.52
N CYS A 12 5.35 -21.54 -1.28
CA CYS A 12 4.13 -20.97 -0.71
C CYS A 12 3.80 -19.66 -1.43
N THR A 13 2.87 -19.70 -2.38
CA THR A 13 2.25 -18.48 -2.93
C THR A 13 1.25 -17.94 -1.91
N GLY A 14 1.57 -16.85 -1.24
CA GLY A 14 0.62 -16.13 -0.41
C GLY A 14 -0.40 -15.40 -1.28
N GLN A 15 -1.62 -15.92 -1.38
CA GLN A 15 -2.73 -15.21 -2.00
C GLN A 15 -3.23 -14.14 -1.01
N LEU A 16 -3.16 -12.86 -1.39
CA LEU A 16 -3.86 -11.80 -0.67
C LEU A 16 -5.36 -11.95 -0.96
N GLY A 17 -6.02 -12.86 -0.25
CA GLY A 17 -7.40 -13.27 -0.51
C GLY A 17 -8.41 -12.11 -0.45
N GLY A 18 -9.32 -12.09 -1.44
CA GLY A 18 -10.63 -11.45 -1.31
C GLY A 18 -11.54 -12.38 -0.51
N ARG A 19 -12.17 -11.84 0.53
CA ARG A 19 -13.18 -12.57 1.30
C ARG A 19 -14.50 -12.50 0.54
N ASP A 20 -14.66 -13.38 -0.44
CA ASP A 20 -15.97 -13.63 -1.06
C ASP A 20 -16.60 -14.79 -0.26
N GLY A 21 -17.09 -14.46 0.93
CA GLY A 21 -17.78 -15.39 1.82
C GLY A 21 -19.09 -14.78 2.27
N SER A 22 -20.17 -15.15 1.60
CA SER A 22 -21.55 -14.86 2.02
C SER A 22 -21.79 -15.47 3.40
N GLN A 23 -21.75 -14.66 4.44
CA GLN A 23 -22.22 -15.02 5.77
C GLN A 23 -23.69 -14.57 5.88
N PRO A 24 -24.65 -15.44 6.25
CA PRO A 24 -26.01 -14.99 6.53
C PRO A 24 -26.00 -14.07 7.76
N GLY A 25 -26.78 -12.99 7.68
CA GLY A 25 -26.79 -11.89 8.64
C GLY A 25 -27.15 -12.30 10.07
N GLY A 26 -26.52 -11.60 11.01
CA GLY A 26 -27.00 -11.46 12.39
C GLY A 26 -27.18 -9.97 12.65
N ASP A 27 -28.42 -9.57 12.94
CA ASP A 27 -28.72 -8.24 13.44
C ASP A 27 -28.10 -8.09 14.84
N GLY A 28 -27.26 -7.08 15.01
CA GLY A 28 -26.60 -6.78 16.28
C GLY A 28 -26.09 -5.35 16.28
N ASP A 29 -26.87 -4.46 16.88
CA ASP A 29 -26.41 -3.16 17.36
C ASP A 29 -25.33 -3.40 18.44
N GLY A 30 -24.12 -2.93 18.20
CA GLY A 30 -23.03 -3.05 19.16
C GLY A 30 -21.80 -2.25 18.75
N ASP A 31 -21.48 -1.24 19.56
CA ASP A 31 -20.28 -0.42 19.49
C ASP A 31 -19.02 -1.24 19.28
N GLY A 32 -18.13 -0.71 18.43
CA GLY A 32 -16.89 -1.36 18.02
C GLY A 32 -15.98 -1.68 19.20
N ASP A 33 -15.71 -2.97 19.39
CA ASP A 33 -14.48 -3.45 19.98
C ASP A 33 -14.03 -4.70 19.21
N GLY A 34 -12.72 -4.80 18.97
CA GLY A 34 -12.12 -5.78 18.08
C GLY A 34 -12.53 -7.20 18.45
N GLY A 35 -12.84 -8.02 17.45
CA GLY A 35 -13.30 -9.41 17.63
C GLY A 35 -12.41 -10.21 18.59
N GLY A 36 -12.83 -10.25 19.85
CA GLY A 36 -12.18 -10.99 20.90
C GLY A 36 -12.54 -12.47 20.75
N ILE A 37 -11.52 -13.28 20.47
CA ILE A 37 -11.66 -14.73 20.60
C ILE A 37 -11.82 -15.01 22.09
N THR A 38 -12.97 -15.56 22.51
CA THR A 38 -13.15 -16.02 23.88
C THR A 38 -12.24 -17.23 24.12
N LEU A 39 -11.21 -17.02 24.94
CA LEU A 39 -10.31 -18.08 25.37
C LEU A 39 -10.94 -18.86 26.54
N PRO A 40 -10.65 -20.17 26.70
CA PRO A 40 -11.10 -20.95 27.84
C PRO A 40 -10.64 -20.35 29.18
N ASP A 41 -11.47 -20.49 30.21
CA ASP A 41 -11.15 -20.07 31.58
C ASP A 41 -9.82 -20.69 32.04
N GLY A 42 -8.92 -19.84 32.56
CA GLY A 42 -7.56 -20.21 32.95
C GLY A 42 -6.48 -19.99 31.88
N THR A 43 -6.83 -19.40 30.73
CA THR A 43 -5.83 -18.94 29.76
C THR A 43 -5.25 -17.60 30.21
N GLU A 44 -4.06 -17.60 30.81
CA GLU A 44 -3.30 -16.38 31.11
C GLU A 44 -3.12 -15.55 29.82
N SER A 45 -3.44 -14.26 29.86
CA SER A 45 -3.20 -13.35 28.74
C SER A 45 -1.69 -13.23 28.53
N VAL A 46 -1.15 -14.02 27.60
CA VAL A 46 0.25 -13.86 27.18
C VAL A 46 0.38 -12.49 26.55
N SER A 47 1.25 -11.66 27.12
CA SER A 47 1.58 -10.36 26.53
C SER A 47 2.14 -10.62 25.13
N LEU A 48 1.34 -10.32 24.11
CA LEU A 48 1.74 -10.50 22.73
C LEU A 48 2.96 -9.60 22.47
N LEU A 49 3.96 -10.13 21.77
CA LEU A 49 5.07 -9.30 21.30
C LEU A 49 4.49 -8.10 20.54
N PRO A 50 4.94 -6.87 20.80
CA PRO A 50 4.36 -5.70 20.14
C PRO A 50 4.52 -5.83 18.64
N ALA A 51 3.48 -5.48 17.89
CA ALA A 51 3.49 -5.51 16.43
C ALA A 51 4.75 -4.83 15.89
N ARG A 52 5.54 -5.57 15.10
CA ARG A 52 6.75 -5.06 14.46
C ARG A 52 6.46 -4.85 12.99
N ILE A 53 6.74 -3.65 12.48
CA ILE A 53 6.78 -3.42 11.04
C ILE A 53 8.11 -3.98 10.55
N ARG A 54 8.03 -5.03 9.70
CA ARG A 54 9.21 -5.56 9.02
C ARG A 54 9.31 -4.98 7.63
N ARG A 55 10.52 -4.61 7.23
CA ARG A 55 10.81 -4.30 5.83
C ARG A 55 10.68 -5.59 5.01
N LEU A 56 10.03 -5.49 3.86
CA LEU A 56 10.03 -6.56 2.87
C LEU A 56 11.40 -6.67 2.20
N THR A 57 11.81 -7.89 1.93
CA THR A 57 12.92 -8.16 1.01
C THR A 57 12.56 -7.67 -0.39
N ASN A 58 13.57 -7.49 -1.24
CA ASN A 58 13.34 -7.04 -2.62
C ASN A 58 12.43 -8.02 -3.40
N ALA A 59 12.62 -9.32 -3.19
CA ALA A 59 11.78 -10.37 -3.79
C ALA A 59 10.33 -10.31 -3.29
N GLU A 60 10.11 -10.13 -1.98
CA GLU A 60 8.77 -9.99 -1.41
C GLU A 60 8.07 -8.71 -1.87
N TYR A 61 8.81 -7.61 -2.04
CA TYR A 61 8.28 -6.38 -2.61
C TYR A 61 7.80 -6.60 -4.05
N ALA A 62 8.62 -7.22 -4.91
CA ALA A 62 8.23 -7.53 -6.29
C ALA A 62 7.00 -8.45 -6.37
N ALA A 63 6.95 -9.49 -5.52
CA ALA A 63 5.81 -10.38 -5.44
C ALA A 63 4.54 -9.63 -4.97
N SER A 64 4.66 -8.75 -3.98
CA SER A 64 3.55 -7.93 -3.48
C SER A 64 3.05 -6.96 -4.55
N ALA A 65 3.95 -6.28 -5.25
CA ALA A 65 3.61 -5.38 -6.35
C ALA A 65 2.86 -6.13 -7.45
N ARG A 66 3.35 -7.30 -7.88
CA ARG A 66 2.67 -8.15 -8.87
C ARG A 66 1.28 -8.59 -8.39
N ALA A 67 1.14 -9.00 -7.14
CA ALA A 67 -0.15 -9.43 -6.59
C ALA A 67 -1.17 -8.29 -6.54
N LEU A 68 -0.73 -7.06 -6.23
CA LEU A 68 -1.62 -5.89 -6.11
C LEU A 68 -1.99 -5.30 -7.47
N THR A 69 -1.03 -5.16 -8.38
CA THR A 69 -1.18 -4.36 -9.60
C THR A 69 -1.22 -5.19 -10.89
N ARG A 70 -0.96 -6.51 -10.79
CA ARG A 70 -0.80 -7.41 -11.95
C ARG A 70 0.31 -6.97 -12.90
N THR A 71 1.30 -6.20 -12.41
CA THR A 71 2.47 -5.79 -13.21
C THR A 71 3.31 -7.00 -13.61
N THR A 72 3.82 -6.97 -14.84
CA THR A 72 4.85 -7.89 -15.33
C THR A 72 6.26 -7.29 -15.22
N ALA A 73 6.36 -6.03 -14.82
CA ALA A 73 7.63 -5.36 -14.57
C ALA A 73 8.34 -5.98 -13.35
N ALA A 74 9.61 -5.62 -13.21
CA ALA A 74 10.45 -6.01 -12.08
C ALA A 74 10.78 -4.77 -11.23
N PRO A 75 9.86 -4.32 -10.36
CA PRO A 75 9.97 -3.02 -9.71
C PRO A 75 11.09 -2.94 -8.65
N SER A 76 11.70 -4.08 -8.30
CA SER A 76 12.79 -4.17 -7.32
C SER A 76 14.19 -4.32 -7.91
N ASP A 77 14.34 -4.42 -9.25
CA ASP A 77 15.64 -4.73 -9.87
C ASP A 77 16.70 -3.66 -9.62
N GLY A 78 16.27 -2.40 -9.41
CA GLY A 78 17.15 -1.28 -9.10
C GLY A 78 17.39 -1.06 -7.60
N PHE A 79 16.89 -1.93 -6.72
CA PHE A 79 16.98 -1.73 -5.27
C PHE A 79 18.36 -2.11 -4.74
N ALA A 80 18.77 -1.44 -3.65
CA ALA A 80 19.92 -1.88 -2.88
C ALA A 80 19.74 -3.34 -2.43
N PRO A 81 20.79 -4.20 -2.43
CA PRO A 81 20.66 -5.59 -2.03
C PRO A 81 20.18 -5.77 -0.59
N ASP A 82 19.44 -6.85 -0.34
CA ASP A 82 19.01 -7.22 1.01
C ASP A 82 20.19 -7.67 1.88
N SER A 83 20.19 -7.26 3.15
CA SER A 83 21.12 -7.75 4.16
C SER A 83 20.92 -9.25 4.40
N ARG A 84 22.00 -10.04 4.26
CA ARG A 84 21.97 -11.50 4.43
C ARG A 84 22.97 -11.98 5.46
N GLN A 85 22.60 -13.04 6.17
CA GLN A 85 23.44 -13.83 7.07
C GLN A 85 23.16 -15.31 6.82
N ASP A 86 24.21 -16.09 6.56
CA ASP A 86 24.13 -17.52 6.29
C ASP A 86 23.09 -17.91 5.21
N GLY A 87 22.93 -17.05 4.19
CA GLY A 87 21.98 -17.24 3.09
C GLY A 87 20.56 -16.73 3.35
N TYR A 88 20.21 -16.38 4.59
CA TYR A 88 18.91 -15.88 4.99
C TYR A 88 18.88 -14.35 5.13
N THR A 89 17.72 -13.74 4.95
CA THR A 89 17.52 -12.29 5.09
C THR A 89 17.28 -11.91 6.55
N VAL A 90 18.07 -10.98 7.06
CA VAL A 90 18.02 -10.57 8.48
C VAL A 90 17.11 -9.37 8.65
N ASN A 91 16.01 -9.53 9.38
CA ASN A 91 14.96 -8.52 9.49
C ASN A 91 15.42 -7.24 10.20
N ASP A 92 16.16 -7.34 11.31
CA ASP A 92 16.61 -6.16 12.08
C ASP A 92 17.69 -5.34 11.33
N ALA A 93 18.49 -6.01 10.51
CA ALA A 93 19.50 -5.36 9.66
C ALA A 93 18.91 -4.77 8.36
N GLN A 94 17.68 -5.13 7.99
CA GLN A 94 16.99 -4.60 6.82
C GLN A 94 16.27 -3.30 7.17
N ARG A 95 17.05 -2.23 7.35
CA ARG A 95 16.51 -0.88 7.52
C ARG A 95 16.16 -0.25 6.17
N VAL A 96 15.31 0.77 6.23
CA VAL A 96 15.01 1.64 5.08
C VAL A 96 15.89 2.87 5.22
N ASP A 97 17.04 2.86 4.54
CA ASP A 97 17.92 4.02 4.45
C ASP A 97 17.43 5.02 3.38
N PRO A 98 17.96 6.25 3.32
CA PRO A 98 17.50 7.26 2.37
C PRO A 98 17.61 6.86 0.90
N VAL A 99 18.58 6.02 0.53
CA VAL A 99 18.72 5.52 -0.85
C VAL A 99 17.58 4.57 -1.17
N LEU A 100 17.35 3.59 -0.30
CA LEU A 100 16.24 2.65 -0.48
C LEU A 100 14.88 3.35 -0.44
N ALA A 101 14.69 4.34 0.44
CA ALA A 101 13.46 5.15 0.47
C ALA A 101 13.18 5.81 -0.88
N LYS A 102 14.21 6.38 -1.52
CA LYS A 102 14.10 6.98 -2.85
C LYS A 102 13.80 5.94 -3.94
N GLN A 103 14.41 4.77 -3.86
CA GLN A 103 14.15 3.66 -4.79
C GLN A 103 12.71 3.16 -4.67
N LEU A 104 12.20 2.97 -3.44
CA LEU A 104 10.82 2.59 -3.17
C LEU A 104 9.82 3.62 -3.71
N ALA A 105 10.08 4.91 -3.50
CA ALA A 105 9.24 5.98 -4.04
C ALA A 105 9.21 5.98 -5.58
N GLY A 106 10.38 5.87 -6.21
CA GLY A 106 10.47 5.81 -7.68
C GLY A 106 9.78 4.58 -8.26
N ALA A 107 9.90 3.42 -7.60
CA ALA A 107 9.17 2.21 -8.00
C ALA A 107 7.66 2.38 -7.87
N ALA A 108 7.18 2.99 -6.78
CA ALA A 108 5.76 3.26 -6.58
C ALA A 108 5.20 4.22 -7.66
N GLU A 109 5.92 5.27 -8.01
CA GLU A 109 5.54 6.20 -9.08
C GLU A 109 5.48 5.51 -10.45
N ALA A 110 6.48 4.67 -10.76
CA ALA A 110 6.51 3.90 -12.01
C ALA A 110 5.33 2.91 -12.10
N LEU A 111 5.03 2.21 -11.00
CA LEU A 111 3.89 1.30 -10.91
C LEU A 111 2.56 2.06 -11.06
N ALA A 112 2.42 3.21 -10.41
CA ALA A 112 1.22 4.04 -10.54
C ALA A 112 0.99 4.52 -11.99
N ALA A 113 2.07 4.92 -12.68
CA ALA A 113 2.02 5.32 -14.08
C ALA A 113 1.60 4.15 -14.99
N GLU A 114 2.12 2.95 -14.75
CA GLU A 114 1.71 1.74 -15.48
C GLU A 114 0.23 1.39 -15.25
N VAL A 115 -0.18 1.39 -13.97
CA VAL A 115 -1.52 0.99 -13.54
C VAL A 115 -2.61 1.93 -14.01
N LYS A 116 -2.30 3.22 -14.21
CA LYS A 116 -3.27 4.21 -14.68
C LYS A 116 -3.97 3.78 -15.99
N GLY A 117 -3.26 3.10 -16.89
CA GLY A 117 -3.83 2.57 -18.13
C GLY A 117 -4.70 1.32 -17.96
N LYS A 118 -4.66 0.68 -16.79
CA LYS A 118 -5.34 -0.61 -16.47
C LYS A 118 -6.40 -0.45 -15.37
N LEU A 119 -6.78 0.79 -15.04
CA LEU A 119 -7.64 1.05 -13.88
C LEU A 119 -9.01 0.35 -14.01
N ALA A 120 -9.58 0.30 -15.22
CA ALA A 120 -10.83 -0.42 -15.46
C ALA A 120 -10.76 -1.92 -15.15
N GLU A 121 -9.58 -2.55 -15.22
CA GLU A 121 -9.38 -3.97 -14.90
C GLU A 121 -9.16 -4.24 -13.41
N LEU A 122 -8.69 -3.22 -12.67
CA LEU A 122 -8.41 -3.29 -11.23
C LEU A 122 -9.56 -2.77 -10.38
N ALA A 123 -10.31 -1.80 -10.90
CA ALA A 123 -11.44 -1.13 -10.29
C ALA A 123 -12.63 -1.14 -11.28
N PRO A 124 -13.23 -2.30 -11.58
CA PRO A 124 -14.39 -2.36 -12.46
C PRO A 124 -15.57 -1.62 -11.81
N CYS A 125 -16.05 -0.55 -12.45
CA CYS A 125 -17.21 0.21 -12.02
C CYS A 125 -18.34 0.05 -13.03
N ALA A 126 -19.55 -0.26 -12.56
CA ALA A 126 -20.72 -0.45 -13.42
C ALA A 126 -21.14 0.85 -14.14
N ASP A 127 -21.13 1.98 -13.42
CA ASP A 127 -21.39 3.30 -13.97
C ASP A 127 -20.42 4.34 -13.37
N PRO A 128 -19.27 4.59 -14.03
CA PRO A 128 -18.29 5.58 -13.57
C PRO A 128 -18.84 7.01 -13.51
N ALA A 129 -19.86 7.34 -14.31
CA ALA A 129 -20.39 8.70 -14.40
C ALA A 129 -21.37 9.01 -13.27
N ALA A 130 -22.20 8.03 -12.89
CA ALA A 130 -23.16 8.19 -11.79
C ALA A 130 -22.59 7.77 -10.42
N GLN A 131 -21.64 6.84 -10.39
CA GLN A 131 -21.16 6.18 -9.16
C GLN A 131 -19.63 6.24 -9.00
N GLY A 132 -18.96 7.16 -9.71
CA GLY A 132 -17.50 7.26 -9.72
C GLY A 132 -16.90 7.38 -8.31
N GLU A 133 -17.50 8.21 -7.45
CA GLU A 133 -16.99 8.45 -6.09
C GLU A 133 -17.14 7.22 -5.18
N SER A 134 -18.31 6.58 -5.17
CA SER A 134 -18.54 5.37 -4.36
C SER A 134 -17.69 4.20 -4.86
N CYS A 135 -17.55 4.05 -6.17
CA CYS A 135 -16.70 3.01 -6.75
C CYS A 135 -15.22 3.24 -6.42
N ALA A 136 -14.76 4.49 -6.46
CA ALA A 136 -13.41 4.85 -6.04
C ALA A 136 -13.17 4.52 -4.56
N ALA A 137 -14.12 4.84 -3.68
CA ALA A 137 -14.03 4.52 -2.26
C ALA A 137 -13.94 3.00 -2.00
N ASP A 138 -14.74 2.19 -2.70
CA ASP A 138 -14.71 0.73 -2.57
C ASP A 138 -13.41 0.12 -3.12
N PHE A 139 -12.91 0.67 -4.23
CA PHE A 139 -11.60 0.32 -4.73
C PHE A 139 -10.49 0.67 -3.73
N ILE A 140 -10.50 1.89 -3.17
CA ILE A 140 -9.50 2.31 -2.16
C ILE A 140 -9.54 1.39 -0.94
N LYS A 141 -10.73 1.05 -0.43
CA LYS A 141 -10.86 0.15 0.73
C LYS A 141 -10.30 -1.25 0.42
N SER A 142 -10.68 -1.83 -0.72
CA SER A 142 -10.27 -3.18 -1.09
C SER A 142 -8.80 -3.27 -1.51
N PHE A 143 -8.32 -2.36 -2.35
CA PHE A 143 -6.93 -2.30 -2.79
C PHE A 143 -6.02 -1.86 -1.64
N GLY A 144 -6.37 -0.76 -0.96
CA GLY A 144 -5.64 -0.21 0.16
C GLY A 144 -5.52 -1.21 1.30
N GLY A 145 -6.60 -1.93 1.64
CA GLY A 145 -6.58 -2.90 2.72
C GLY A 145 -5.53 -4.00 2.51
N ARG A 146 -5.32 -4.41 1.25
CA ARG A 146 -4.27 -5.35 0.86
C ARG A 146 -2.89 -4.69 0.82
N ALA A 147 -2.78 -3.46 0.30
CA ALA A 147 -1.52 -2.73 0.18
C ALA A 147 -0.92 -2.36 1.54
N TYR A 148 -1.72 -1.81 2.45
CA TYR A 148 -1.35 -1.48 3.82
C TYR A 148 -1.32 -2.70 4.74
N ARG A 149 -1.88 -3.84 4.29
CA ARG A 149 -2.03 -5.08 5.06
C ARG A 149 -2.78 -4.89 6.38
N ARG A 150 -3.67 -3.91 6.41
CA ARG A 150 -4.59 -3.61 7.52
C ARG A 150 -5.84 -2.93 6.97
N PRO A 151 -6.96 -2.95 7.70
CA PRO A 151 -8.08 -2.06 7.40
C PRO A 151 -7.59 -0.61 7.35
N LEU A 152 -8.06 0.15 6.36
CA LEU A 152 -7.81 1.58 6.28
C LEU A 152 -8.67 2.30 7.31
N ASP A 153 -8.11 3.34 7.92
CA ASP A 153 -8.90 4.28 8.70
C ASP A 153 -9.63 5.27 7.78
N THR A 154 -10.58 6.01 8.35
CA THR A 154 -11.39 6.97 7.60
C THR A 154 -10.54 8.08 6.98
N ALA A 155 -9.50 8.55 7.67
CA ALA A 155 -8.62 9.60 7.18
C ALA A 155 -7.81 9.14 5.95
N GLU A 156 -7.38 7.88 5.92
CA GLU A 156 -6.71 7.28 4.76
C GLU A 156 -7.65 7.15 3.55
N ILE A 157 -8.89 6.72 3.77
CA ILE A 157 -9.89 6.60 2.70
C ILE A 157 -10.20 7.98 2.12
N ASP A 158 -10.50 8.96 2.98
CA ASP A 158 -10.86 10.32 2.59
C ASP A 158 -9.70 11.03 1.88
N GLY A 159 -8.47 10.87 2.39
CA GLY A 159 -7.27 11.42 1.77
C GLY A 159 -7.00 10.86 0.37
N CYS A 160 -7.22 9.57 0.17
CA CYS A 160 -7.08 8.94 -1.15
C CYS A 160 -8.19 9.37 -2.11
N SER A 161 -9.46 9.39 -1.69
CA SER A 161 -10.59 9.82 -2.52
C SER A 161 -10.45 11.28 -2.97
N GLY A 162 -10.00 12.16 -2.07
CA GLY A 162 -9.75 13.57 -2.39
C GLY A 162 -8.70 13.79 -3.49
N SER A 163 -7.75 12.86 -3.64
CA SER A 163 -6.74 12.92 -4.72
C SER A 163 -7.30 12.51 -6.09
N ILE A 164 -8.34 11.66 -6.14
CA ILE A 164 -8.95 11.16 -7.38
C ILE A 164 -9.79 12.26 -8.06
N GLY A 165 -10.45 13.11 -7.27
CA GLY A 165 -11.18 14.29 -7.76
C GLY A 165 -10.27 15.43 -8.26
N SER A 166 -8.98 15.41 -7.90
CA SER A 166 -8.02 16.42 -8.38
C SER A 166 -7.41 16.00 -9.72
N ALA A 167 -8.05 16.42 -10.83
CA ALA A 167 -7.41 16.40 -12.15
C ALA A 167 -6.01 17.04 -12.05
N PRO A 168 -5.00 16.55 -12.80
CA PRO A 168 -3.64 17.08 -12.71
C PRO A 168 -3.68 18.56 -13.05
N ARG A 169 -3.52 19.43 -12.05
CA ARG A 169 -3.14 20.82 -12.31
C ARG A 169 -1.81 20.75 -13.03
N ALA A 170 -1.82 21.14 -14.31
CA ALA A 170 -0.61 21.35 -15.08
C ALA A 170 0.36 22.15 -14.21
N ARG A 171 1.51 21.54 -13.89
CA ARG A 171 2.59 22.20 -13.17
C ARG A 171 2.98 23.40 -14.02
N PRO A 172 2.76 24.66 -13.60
CA PRO A 172 3.18 25.79 -14.41
C PRO A 172 4.68 25.65 -14.59
N THR A 173 5.10 25.45 -15.85
CA THR A 173 6.50 25.54 -16.23
C THR A 173 6.98 26.87 -15.72
N ARG A 174 7.96 26.85 -14.83
CA ARG A 174 8.59 28.06 -14.31
C ARG A 174 9.40 28.67 -15.45
N THR A 175 8.72 29.31 -16.41
CA THR A 175 9.36 30.18 -17.38
C THR A 175 9.99 31.30 -16.57
N ALA A 176 11.32 31.35 -16.60
CA ALA A 176 12.05 32.48 -16.09
C ALA A 176 11.60 33.72 -16.88
N SER A 177 10.90 34.65 -16.22
CA SER A 177 10.84 36.04 -16.67
C SER A 177 10.56 36.95 -15.47
N SER A 178 11.59 37.73 -15.14
CA SER A 178 11.55 39.15 -14.76
C SER A 178 10.50 39.64 -13.76
N SER A 179 11.01 40.07 -12.59
CA SER A 179 10.63 41.30 -11.88
C SER A 179 9.14 41.57 -11.64
N SER A 180 8.64 41.17 -10.47
CA SER A 180 7.60 41.92 -9.77
C SER A 180 7.80 41.79 -8.26
N ARG A 181 8.04 42.95 -7.64
CA ARG A 181 8.27 43.22 -6.22
C ARG A 181 7.52 42.28 -5.27
N ALA A 182 8.26 41.44 -4.55
CA ALA A 182 7.79 40.79 -3.34
C ALA A 182 7.46 41.87 -2.30
N ARG A 183 6.18 42.01 -1.95
CA ARG A 183 5.78 42.66 -0.70
C ARG A 183 6.20 41.73 0.43
N SER A 184 7.26 42.12 1.12
CA SER A 184 7.70 41.55 2.38
C SER A 184 6.59 41.73 3.43
N CYS A 185 5.98 40.65 3.90
CA CYS A 185 5.28 40.64 5.18
C CYS A 185 6.32 40.41 6.27
N SER A 186 6.94 41.51 6.70
CA SER A 186 7.79 41.59 7.89
C SER A 186 6.91 41.45 9.13
N ARG A 187 7.33 40.62 10.09
CA ARG A 187 6.74 40.49 11.44
C ARG A 187 6.74 41.84 12.17
N PRO A 188 5.66 42.25 12.84
CA PRO A 188 5.78 43.20 13.94
C PRO A 188 6.11 42.48 15.25
N ALA A 189 7.08 43.06 15.97
CA ALA A 189 7.58 42.61 17.25
C ALA A 189 6.56 42.80 18.38
N SER A 190 6.62 41.89 19.36
CA SER A 190 5.87 41.96 20.62
C SER A 190 6.39 43.10 21.49
N SER A 191 5.49 43.95 21.97
CA SER A 191 5.69 44.83 23.11
C SER A 191 4.41 44.85 23.93
N THR A 192 4.42 44.17 25.08
CA THR A 192 4.10 44.62 26.45
C THR A 192 3.96 43.36 27.31
#